data_AF-A0A3N4JNS1-F1
#
_entry.id   AF-A0A3N4JNS1-F1
#
_cell.length_a   1.000
_cell.length_b   1.000
_cell.length_c   1.000
_cell.angle_alpha   90.00
_cell.angle_beta   90.00
_cell.angle_gamma   90.00
#
_symmetry.space_group_name_H-M   'P 1'
#
loop_
_entity.id
_entity.type
_entity.pdbx_description
1 polymer ?
#
loop_
_entity_poly.entity_id
_entity_poly.type
_entity_poly.pdbx_seq_one_letter_code
_entity_poly.pdbx_strand_id
1 'polypeptide(L)' 'LENVWKVLKQRTKPRVVFPGTMESMTMAIKEEWDKLMPKDWNKYIDSMSYRLQQVRIGKG' A
#
# COMPACT_ATOMS: atom_id res chain seq x y z
N LEU A 1 0.59 -0.28 8.67
CA LEU A 1 -0.13 -1.36 7.98
C LEU A 1 -1.00 -0.84 6.82
N GLU A 2 -1.91 0.11 7.03
CA GLU A 2 -2.80 0.60 5.94
C GLU A 2 -2.05 1.19 4.73
N ASN A 3 -0.96 1.93 4.93
CA ASN A 3 -0.18 2.50 3.83
C ASN A 3 0.47 1.41 2.95
N VAL A 4 0.99 0.36 3.59
CA VAL A 4 1.54 -0.82 2.89
C VAL A 4 0.42 -1.53 2.11
N TRP A 5 -0.76 -1.68 2.71
CA TRP A 5 -1.93 -2.25 2.04
C TRP A 5 -2.40 -1.41 0.83
N LYS A 6 -2.31 -0.08 0.90
CA LYS A 6 -2.59 0.81 -0.24
C LYS A 6 -1.61 0.56 -1.39
N VAL A 7 -0.31 0.44 -1.10
CA VAL A 7 0.71 0.14 -2.11
C VAL A 7 0.46 -1.22 -2.76
N LEU A 8 0.21 -2.26 -1.96
CA LEU A 8 -0.05 -3.60 -2.47
C LEU A 8 -1.27 -3.61 -3.40
N LYS A 9 -2.41 -3.04 -2.98
CA LYS A 9 -3.61 -2.92 -3.81
C LYS A 9 -3.35 -2.18 -5.13
N GLN A 10 -2.58 -1.10 -5.09
CA GLN A 10 -2.21 -0.36 -6.31
C GLN A 10 -1.37 -1.20 -7.27
N ARG A 11 -0.49 -2.07 -6.77
CA ARG A 11 0.33 -2.97 -7.60
C ARG A 11 -0.40 -4.20 -8.10
N THR A 12 -1.41 -4.69 -7.37
CA THR A 12 -2.23 -5.84 -7.81
C THR A 12 -3.29 -5.46 -8.83
N LYS A 13 -3.81 -4.23 -8.79
CA LYS A 13 -4.89 -3.74 -9.66
C LYS A 13 -4.57 -3.73 -11.17
N PRO A 14 -3.37 -3.33 -11.64
CA PRO A 14 -3.04 -3.29 -13.06
C PRO A 14 -2.58 -4.64 -13.64
N ARG A 15 -2.71 -5.75 -12.92
CA ARG A 15 -2.32 -7.07 -13.43
C ARG A 15 -3.16 -7.43 -14.66
N VAL A 16 -2.49 -7.97 -15.69
CA VAL A 16 -3.11 -8.39 -16.97
C VAL A 16 -4.26 -9.38 -16.74
N VAL A 17 -4.13 -10.24 -15.74
CA VAL A 17 -5.20 -11.10 -15.26
C VAL A 17 -5.47 -10.73 -13.80
N PHE A 18 -6.67 -10.18 -13.55
CA PHE A 18 -7.09 -9.96 -12.18
C PHE A 18 -7.41 -11.31 -11.51
N PRO A 19 -6.85 -11.61 -10.33
CA PRO A 19 -7.11 -12.86 -9.65
C PRO A 19 -8.59 -13.01 -9.27
N GLY A 20 -9.25 -14.01 -9.84
CA GLY A 20 -10.67 -14.30 -9.60
C GLY A 20 -10.93 -15.27 -8.45
N THR A 21 -9.89 -15.90 -7.89
CA THR A 21 -9.98 -16.86 -6.78
C THR A 21 -9.16 -16.39 -5.58
N MET A 22 -9.49 -16.89 -4.39
CA MET A 22 -8.74 -16.55 -3.18
C MET A 22 -7.28 -17.02 -3.25
N GLU A 23 -7.00 -18.19 -3.83
CA GLU A 23 -5.63 -18.68 -4.03
C GLU A 23 -4.83 -17.80 -4.99
N SER A 24 -5.41 -17.45 -6.14
CA SER A 24 -4.73 -16.56 -7.11
C SER A 24 -4.49 -15.17 -6.53
N MET A 25 -5.41 -14.66 -5.71
CA MET A 25 -5.26 -13.40 -4.99
C MET A 25 -4.14 -13.48 -3.95
N THR A 26 -4.07 -14.57 -3.20
CA THR A 26 -3.03 -14.79 -2.17
C THR A 26 -1.65 -14.88 -2.82
N MET A 27 -1.52 -15.62 -3.93
CA MET A 27 -0.28 -15.69 -4.69
C MET A 27 0.12 -14.32 -5.22
N ALA A 28 -0.83 -13.57 -5.78
CA ALA A 28 -0.59 -12.24 -6.31
C ALA A 28 -0.10 -11.25 -5.25
N ILE A 29 -0.72 -11.25 -4.08
CA ILE A 29 -0.30 -10.41 -2.96
C ILE A 29 1.09 -10.82 -2.47
N LYS A 30 1.38 -12.13 -2.38
CA LYS A 30 2.67 -12.64 -1.93
C LYS A 30 3.81 -12.24 -2.88
N GLU A 31 3.59 -12.31 -4.18
CA GLU A 31 4.56 -11.84 -5.18
C GLU A 31 4.83 -10.34 -5.07
N GLU A 32 3.79 -9.52 -4.90
CA GLU A 32 3.98 -8.06 -4.73
C GLU A 32 4.62 -7.70 -3.38
N TRP A 33 4.36 -8.51 -2.35
CA TRP A 33 4.96 -8.37 -1.03
C TRP A 33 6.47 -8.61 -1.08
N ASP A 34 6.92 -9.64 -1.77
CA ASP A 34 8.35 -9.98 -1.89
C ASP A 34 9.14 -8.90 -2.64
N LYS A 35 8.50 -8.24 -3.62
CA LYS A 35 9.05 -7.12 -4.39
C LYS A 35 9.00 -5.78 -3.65
N LEU A 36 8.38 -5.73 -2.48
CA LEU A 36 8.15 -4.48 -1.76
C LEU A 36 9.46 -4.04 -1.06
N MET A 37 9.99 -2.87 -1.41
CA MET A 37 11.17 -2.33 -0.75
C MET A 37 10.79 -1.22 0.23
N PRO A 38 11.52 -1.03 1.35
CA PRO A 38 11.20 0.01 2.34
C PRO A 38 10.97 1.42 1.76
N LYS A 39 11.72 1.78 0.71
CA LYS A 39 11.55 3.04 -0.04
C LYS A 39 10.13 3.24 -0.60
N ASP A 40 9.40 2.18 -0.89
CA ASP A 40 8.06 2.23 -1.48
C ASP A 40 7.00 2.73 -0.49
N TRP A 41 7.24 2.55 0.82
CA TRP A 41 6.32 3.03 1.86
C TRP A 41 6.91 4.06 2.83
N ASN A 42 8.24 4.30 2.80
CA ASN A 42 8.90 5.32 3.63
C ASN A 42 8.28 6.71 3.45
N LYS A 43 7.92 7.10 2.22
CA LYS A 43 7.23 8.37 1.95
C LYS A 43 5.98 8.60 2.82
N TYR A 44 5.29 7.52 3.21
CA TYR A 44 4.11 7.61 4.07
C TYR A 44 4.46 7.74 5.55
N ILE A 45 5.61 7.22 5.98
CA ILE A 45 6.14 7.42 7.34
C ILE A 45 6.70 8.84 7.47
N ASP A 46 7.48 9.29 6.50
CA ASP A 46 8.08 10.63 6.47
C ASP A 46 6.99 11.73 6.47
N SER A 47 5.88 11.49 5.77
CA SER A 47 4.72 12.40 5.76
C SER A 47 3.88 12.36 7.03
N MET A 48 4.14 11.45 7.98
CA MET A 48 3.25 11.22 9.12
C MET A 48 3.23 12.41 10.07
N SER A 49 4.38 13.02 10.34
CA SER A 49 4.50 14.25 11.14
C SER A 49 3.70 15.41 10.53
N TYR A 50 3.77 15.58 9.20
CA TYR A 50 2.95 16.56 8.48
C TYR A 50 1.44 16.28 8.60
N ARG A 51 1.02 15.02 8.43
CA ARG A 51 -0.40 14.63 8.57
C ARG A 51 -0.93 14.85 9.98
N LEU A 52 -0.15 14.53 11.00
CA LEU A 52 -0.50 14.80 12.40
C LEU A 52 -0.66 16.29 12.66
N GLN A 53 0.17 17.13 12.03
CA GLN A 53 0.05 18.58 12.12
C GLN A 53 -1.25 19.08 11.48
N GLN A 54 -1.65 18.55 10.31
CA GLN A 54 -2.92 18.92 9.64
C GLN A 54 -4.15 18.55 10.47
N VAL A 55 -4.15 17.36 11.09
CA VAL A 55 -5.23 16.93 12.00
C VAL A 55 -5.31 17.87 13.21
N ARG A 56 -4.17 18.26 13.79
CA ARG A 56 -4.14 19.20 14.93
C ARG A 56 -4.69 20.58 14.57
N ILE A 57 -4.53 21.01 13.32
CA ILE A 57 -5.01 22.32 12.83
C ILE A 57 -6.50 22.26 12.40
N GLY A 58 -7.13 21.08 12.43
CA GLY A 58 -8.55 20.91 12.11
C GLY A 58 -8.88 21.07 10.63
N LYS A 59 -7.89 20.93 9.74
CA LYS A 59 -8.11 20.86 8.29
C LYS A 59 -8.30 19.39 7.89
N GLY A 60 -9.46 18.86 8.25
CA GLY A 60 -9.96 17.54 7.83
C GLY A 60 -10.92 17.68 6.66
#